data_AF-A0A3C0ZUB0-F1
#
_entry.id   AF-A0A3C0ZUB0-F1
#
_cell.length_a   1.000
_cell.length_b   1.000
_cell.length_c   1.000
_cell.angle_alpha   90.00
_cell.angle_beta   90.00
_cell.angle_gamma   90.00
#
_symmetry.space_group_name_H-M   'P 1'
#
loop_
_entity.id
_entity.type
_entity.pdbx_description
1 polymer ?
#
loop_
_entity_poly.entity_id
_entity_poly.type
_entity_poly.pdbx_seq_one_letter_code
_entity_poly.pdbx_strand_id
1 'polypeptide(L)'
;PCKLNAPMETCLTFGNVARSLAEHGGYTRPIDKSEALEILEMSYGYNLVQMGENVRERPAFMCNCCGCCCEALNAVRRFAPMQPIATTNYLPKINPDECVSCGKCEKVCPILAISMQEREASVDKKKPV
;
A
#
# COMPACT_ATOMS: atom_id res chain seq x y z
N PRO A 1 15.72 8.08 1.31
CA PRO A 1 16.06 6.71 0.81
C PRO A 1 14.99 5.72 1.29
N CYS A 2 14.69 4.68 0.50
CA CYS A 2 13.69 3.67 0.85
C CYS A 2 14.17 2.85 2.07
N LYS A 3 13.34 2.74 3.11
CA LYS A 3 13.69 1.97 4.33
C LYS A 3 13.54 0.46 4.15
N LEU A 4 12.75 0.04 3.16
CA LEU A 4 12.52 -1.38 2.84
C LEU A 4 13.54 -1.93 1.84
N ASN A 5 14.45 -1.07 1.33
CA ASN A 5 15.33 -1.40 0.20
C ASN A 5 14.56 -2.00 -0.99
N ALA A 6 13.32 -1.55 -1.19
CA ALA A 6 12.52 -1.95 -2.33
C ALA A 6 13.15 -1.41 -3.63
N PRO A 7 13.10 -2.17 -4.73
CA PRO A 7 13.61 -1.73 -6.02
C PRO A 7 12.81 -0.52 -6.52
N MET A 8 13.43 0.26 -7.40
CA MET A 8 12.79 1.43 -8.02
C MET A 8 11.88 1.05 -9.20
N GLU A 9 12.09 -0.12 -9.79
CA GLU A 9 11.32 -0.64 -10.91
C GLU A 9 10.02 -1.31 -10.43
N THR A 10 9.11 -0.52 -9.86
CA THR A 10 7.85 -1.01 -9.27
C THR A 10 6.60 -0.32 -9.82
N CYS A 11 6.77 0.70 -10.66
CA CYS A 11 5.67 1.43 -11.29
C CYS A 11 5.40 0.87 -12.70
N LEU A 12 4.12 0.74 -13.04
CA LEU A 12 3.65 0.34 -14.35
C LEU A 12 2.93 1.51 -15.00
N THR A 13 3.19 1.71 -16.29
CA THR A 13 2.46 2.65 -17.13
C THR A 13 1.91 1.91 -18.34
N PHE A 14 0.78 2.36 -18.89
CA PHE A 14 0.10 1.67 -19.97
C PHE A 14 -0.27 2.60 -21.13
N GLY A 15 -0.57 1.97 -22.27
CA GLY A 15 -1.11 2.66 -23.45
C GLY A 15 -0.18 3.72 -24.03
N ASN A 16 -0.76 4.83 -24.48
CA ASN A 16 -0.01 5.91 -25.14
C ASN A 16 1.00 6.59 -24.20
N VAL A 17 0.68 6.66 -22.91
CA VAL A 17 1.58 7.24 -21.90
C VAL A 17 2.84 6.38 -21.77
N ALA A 18 2.68 5.06 -21.69
CA ALA A 18 3.83 4.13 -21.64
C ALA A 18 4.75 4.27 -22.86
N ARG A 19 4.16 4.31 -24.06
CA ARG A 19 4.92 4.47 -25.30
C ARG A 19 5.73 5.78 -25.30
N SER A 20 5.08 6.90 -25.00
CA SER A 20 5.72 8.21 -24.96
C SER A 20 6.86 8.28 -23.93
N LEU A 21 6.64 7.72 -22.73
CA LEU A 21 7.66 7.67 -21.66
C LEU A 21 8.81 6.74 -22.00
N ALA A 22 8.57 5.64 -22.71
CA ALA A 22 9.63 4.71 -23.14
C ALA A 22 10.49 5.32 -24.27
N GLU A 23 9.88 6.10 -25.17
CA GLU A 23 10.58 6.72 -26.31
C GLU A 23 11.44 7.93 -25.90
N HIS A 24 11.02 8.70 -24.89
CA HIS A 24 11.65 9.99 -24.57
C HIS A 24 12.12 10.13 -23.12
N GLY A 25 11.69 9.24 -22.22
CA GLY A 25 11.83 9.46 -20.79
C GLY A 25 13.15 9.01 -20.19
N GLY A 26 13.82 7.99 -20.71
CA GLY A 26 15.00 7.38 -20.05
C GLY A 26 14.72 6.77 -18.65
N TYR A 27 13.50 6.92 -18.13
CA TYR A 27 13.05 6.43 -16.82
C TYR A 27 12.20 5.15 -16.92
N THR A 28 11.75 4.77 -18.12
CA THR A 28 10.88 3.61 -18.34
C THR A 28 11.34 2.82 -19.56
N ARG A 29 10.97 1.54 -19.61
CA ARG A 29 11.24 0.64 -20.72
C ARG A 29 9.99 -0.17 -21.07
N PRO A 30 9.84 -0.65 -22.31
CA PRO A 30 8.81 -1.61 -22.63
C PRO A 30 9.08 -2.94 -21.92
N ILE A 31 8.00 -3.54 -21.41
CA ILE A 31 7.99 -4.86 -20.79
C ILE A 31 6.82 -5.66 -21.34
N ASP A 32 6.90 -6.98 -21.27
CA ASP A 32 5.76 -7.83 -21.60
C ASP A 32 4.83 -8.06 -20.40
N LYS A 33 3.75 -8.82 -20.63
CA LYS A 33 2.76 -9.11 -19.60
C LYS A 33 3.31 -9.98 -18.47
N SER A 34 4.17 -10.95 -18.79
CA SER A 34 4.78 -11.83 -17.79
C SER A 34 5.65 -11.03 -16.83
N GLU A 35 6.51 -10.18 -17.37
CA GLU A 35 7.39 -9.33 -16.59
C GLU A 35 6.61 -8.32 -15.73
N ALA A 36 5.51 -7.76 -16.25
CA ALA A 36 4.62 -6.91 -15.45
C ALA A 36 4.04 -7.66 -14.23
N LEU A 37 3.66 -8.92 -14.39
CA LEU A 37 3.16 -9.74 -13.27
C LEU A 37 4.27 -10.08 -12.28
N GLU A 38 5.49 -10.34 -12.74
CA GLU A 38 6.66 -10.56 -11.87
C GLU A 38 6.98 -9.30 -11.04
N ILE A 39 6.87 -8.11 -11.63
CA ILE A 39 7.04 -6.84 -10.90
C ILE A 39 5.98 -6.68 -9.81
N LEU A 40 4.73 -7.07 -10.07
CA LEU A 40 3.67 -7.03 -9.07
C LEU A 40 3.95 -8.03 -7.93
N GLU A 41 4.36 -9.26 -8.25
CA GLU A 41 4.70 -10.28 -7.25
C GLU A 41 5.86 -9.83 -6.37
N MET A 42 6.92 -9.28 -6.98
CA MET A 42 8.03 -8.67 -6.27
C MET A 42 7.54 -7.53 -5.35
N SER A 43 6.66 -6.66 -5.86
CA SER A 43 6.10 -5.55 -5.08
C SER A 43 5.31 -6.05 -3.85
N TYR A 44 4.55 -7.13 -3.99
CA TYR A 44 3.89 -7.79 -2.86
C TYR A 44 4.90 -8.33 -1.85
N GLY A 45 5.98 -8.97 -2.31
CA GLY A 45 7.06 -9.46 -1.45
C GLY A 45 7.72 -8.38 -0.58
N TYR A 46 7.78 -7.14 -1.08
CA TYR A 46 8.28 -5.97 -0.35
C TYR A 46 7.21 -5.25 0.50
N ASN A 47 5.98 -5.75 0.58
CA ASN A 47 4.83 -5.11 1.24
C ASN A 47 4.51 -3.71 0.68
N LEU A 48 4.67 -3.53 -0.63
CA LEU A 48 4.27 -2.30 -1.31
C LEU A 48 2.76 -2.30 -1.51
N VAL A 49 2.14 -1.13 -1.37
CA VAL A 49 0.71 -0.97 -1.69
C VAL A 49 0.50 -0.41 -3.07
N GLN A 50 -0.49 -0.96 -3.74
CA GLN A 50 -0.89 -0.56 -5.07
C GLN A 50 -1.80 0.67 -5.01
N MET A 51 -1.51 1.63 -5.87
CA MET A 51 -2.31 2.82 -6.12
C MET A 51 -2.45 2.98 -7.64
N GLY A 52 -3.53 3.56 -8.11
CA GLY A 52 -3.73 3.75 -9.54
C GLY A 52 -4.87 4.70 -9.83
N GLU A 53 -5.19 4.83 -11.11
CA GLU A 53 -6.31 5.67 -11.55
C GLU A 53 -7.65 5.03 -11.24
N ASN A 54 -8.61 5.85 -10.84
CA ASN A 54 -9.99 5.44 -10.66
C ASN A 54 -10.74 5.47 -12.00
N VAL A 55 -10.33 4.61 -12.93
CA VAL A 55 -10.95 4.46 -14.26
C VAL A 55 -11.28 2.99 -14.52
N ARG A 56 -12.40 2.74 -15.20
CA ARG A 56 -12.86 1.37 -15.47
C ARG A 56 -11.99 0.65 -16.51
N GLU A 57 -11.56 1.39 -17.54
CA GLU A 57 -10.88 0.83 -18.69
C GLU A 57 -9.70 1.73 -19.06
N ARG A 58 -8.60 1.09 -19.48
CA ARG A 58 -7.38 1.76 -19.97
C ARG A 58 -6.76 2.76 -18.96
N PRO A 59 -6.41 2.34 -17.73
CA PRO A 59 -5.60 3.16 -16.85
C PRO A 59 -4.25 3.45 -17.52
N ALA A 60 -3.69 4.64 -17.31
CA ALA A 60 -2.37 5.05 -17.76
C ALA A 60 -1.27 4.71 -16.74
N PHE A 61 -1.58 4.62 -15.45
CA PHE A 61 -0.59 4.27 -14.41
C PHE A 61 -1.11 3.35 -13.30
N MET A 62 -0.17 2.58 -12.75
CA MET A 62 -0.31 1.81 -11.52
C MET A 62 1.02 1.89 -10.76
N CYS A 63 0.99 2.36 -9.53
CA CYS A 63 2.16 2.54 -8.68
C CYS A 63 2.14 1.51 -7.55
N ASN A 64 3.31 0.95 -7.21
CA ASN A 64 3.48 0.08 -6.05
C ASN A 64 4.53 0.71 -5.12
N CYS A 65 4.10 1.16 -3.95
CA CYS A 65 4.92 2.04 -3.10
C CYS A 65 4.86 1.71 -1.60
N CYS A 66 5.91 2.10 -0.87
CA CYS A 66 5.96 2.07 0.60
C CYS A 66 5.58 3.45 1.16
N GLY A 67 5.10 3.49 2.41
CA GLY A 67 4.95 4.75 3.14
C GLY A 67 6.26 5.39 3.61
N CYS A 68 7.42 4.88 3.16
CA CYS A 68 8.73 5.28 3.67
C CYS A 68 9.37 6.43 2.88
N CYS A 69 9.13 6.51 1.58
CA CYS A 69 9.67 7.54 0.70
C CYS A 69 8.71 7.95 -0.44
N CYS A 70 7.53 7.36 -0.54
CA CYS A 70 6.52 7.78 -1.51
C CYS A 70 5.81 9.03 -1.00
N GLU A 71 5.93 10.14 -1.73
CA GLU A 71 5.31 11.40 -1.34
C GLU A 71 3.78 11.34 -1.34
N ALA A 72 3.17 10.54 -2.21
CA ALA A 72 1.73 10.35 -2.21
C ALA A 72 1.24 9.69 -0.90
N LEU A 73 1.93 8.63 -0.44
CA LEU A 73 1.59 7.97 0.83
C LEU A 73 1.96 8.83 2.05
N ASN A 74 3.03 9.62 1.98
CA ASN A 74 3.35 10.62 3.00
C ASN A 74 2.27 11.71 3.09
N ALA A 75 1.70 12.13 1.96
CA ALA A 75 0.58 13.06 1.93
C ALA A 75 -0.65 12.46 2.62
N VAL A 76 -0.98 11.17 2.37
CA VAL A 76 -2.07 10.47 3.08
C VAL A 76 -1.84 10.50 4.59
N ARG A 77 -0.61 10.20 5.06
CA ARG A 77 -0.29 10.20 6.50
C ARG A 77 -0.46 11.57 7.17
N ARG A 78 -0.05 12.63 6.49
CA ARG A 78 0.00 14.00 7.07
C ARG A 78 -1.31 14.77 6.89
N PHE A 79 -2.04 14.46 5.82
CA PHE A 79 -3.18 15.24 5.35
C PHE A 79 -4.40 14.35 5.13
N ALA A 80 -4.56 13.29 5.94
CA ALA A 80 -5.66 12.34 5.83
C ALA A 80 -7.06 12.98 5.65
N PRO A 81 -7.42 14.09 6.36
CA PRO A 81 -8.72 14.74 6.16
C PRO A 81 -8.96 15.28 4.75
N MET A 82 -7.91 15.59 3.98
CA MET A 82 -8.02 16.10 2.61
C MET A 82 -8.18 14.98 1.57
N GLN A 83 -8.07 13.70 1.97
CA GLN A 83 -8.18 12.54 1.07
C GLN A 83 -7.31 12.66 -0.20
N PRO A 84 -5.98 12.89 -0.08
CA PRO A 84 -5.11 13.12 -1.24
C PRO A 84 -5.03 11.91 -2.18
N ILE A 85 -5.34 10.72 -1.68
CA ILE A 85 -5.55 9.50 -2.47
C ILE A 85 -6.90 8.93 -2.05
N ALA A 86 -7.78 8.70 -3.02
CA ALA A 86 -9.08 8.11 -2.79
C ALA A 86 -8.92 6.66 -2.29
N THR A 87 -9.66 6.30 -1.25
CA THR A 87 -9.68 4.93 -0.72
C THR A 87 -10.52 4.02 -1.62
N THR A 88 -10.17 2.74 -1.66
CA THR A 88 -11.02 1.74 -2.31
C THR A 88 -12.22 1.42 -1.43
N ASN A 89 -13.27 0.84 -2.02
CA ASN A 89 -14.41 0.31 -1.24
C ASN A 89 -14.07 -1.00 -0.49
N TYR A 90 -12.84 -1.52 -0.64
CA TYR A 90 -12.37 -2.74 0.02
C TYR A 90 -11.52 -2.37 1.24
N LEU A 91 -12.20 -2.00 2.33
CA LEU A 91 -11.54 -1.66 3.59
C LEU A 91 -11.35 -2.93 4.45
N PRO A 92 -10.15 -3.16 5.02
CA PRO A 92 -9.94 -4.27 5.91
C PRO A 92 -10.79 -4.09 7.18
N LYS A 93 -11.43 -5.17 7.61
CA LYS A 93 -12.15 -5.24 8.90
C LYS A 93 -11.48 -6.29 9.77
N ILE A 94 -11.16 -5.93 11.01
CA ILE A 94 -10.59 -6.86 11.99
C ILE A 94 -11.75 -7.61 12.64
N ASN A 95 -11.75 -8.94 12.56
CA ASN A 95 -12.63 -9.79 13.36
C ASN A 95 -12.02 -9.95 14.77
N PRO A 96 -12.62 -9.40 15.84
CA PRO A 96 -12.06 -9.50 17.19
C PRO A 96 -11.94 -10.94 17.70
N ASP A 97 -12.86 -11.83 17.29
CA ASP A 97 -12.90 -13.21 17.76
C ASP A 97 -11.77 -14.08 17.17
N GLU A 98 -11.27 -13.70 15.99
CA GLU A 98 -10.17 -14.38 15.30
C GLU A 98 -8.81 -13.68 15.50
N CYS A 99 -8.82 -12.44 16.01
CA CYS A 99 -7.60 -11.65 16.14
C CYS A 99 -6.73 -12.16 17.29
N VAL A 100 -5.60 -12.79 16.94
CA VAL A 100 -4.59 -13.25 17.92
C VAL A 100 -3.64 -12.15 18.42
N SER A 101 -3.95 -10.88 18.15
CA SER A 101 -3.17 -9.71 18.61
C SER A 101 -1.68 -9.74 18.22
N CYS A 102 -1.33 -10.28 17.05
CA CYS A 102 0.08 -10.42 16.63
C CYS A 102 0.78 -9.14 16.15
N GLY A 103 0.02 -8.05 15.91
CA GLY A 103 0.56 -6.76 15.45
C GLY A 103 1.14 -6.74 14.03
N LYS A 104 1.01 -7.81 13.24
CA LYS A 104 1.55 -7.85 11.87
C LYS A 104 0.91 -6.77 10.98
N CYS A 105 -0.40 -6.57 11.09
CA CYS A 105 -1.16 -5.59 10.32
C CYS A 105 -0.72 -4.14 10.58
N GLU A 106 -0.51 -3.77 11.85
CA GLU A 106 0.03 -2.46 12.24
C GLU A 106 1.42 -2.23 11.61
N LYS A 107 2.32 -3.22 11.74
CA LYS A 107 3.70 -3.10 11.25
C LYS A 107 3.81 -2.88 9.74
N VAL A 108 2.94 -3.51 8.95
CA VAL A 108 3.00 -3.40 7.48
C VAL A 108 2.17 -2.24 6.93
N CYS A 109 1.32 -1.59 7.73
CA CYS A 109 0.43 -0.55 7.22
C CYS A 109 1.21 0.68 6.73
N PRO A 110 1.23 0.97 5.42
CA PRO A 110 2.05 2.06 4.89
C PRO A 110 1.48 3.43 5.19
N ILE A 111 0.25 3.54 5.70
CA ILE A 111 -0.37 4.81 6.07
C ILE A 111 -0.63 4.95 7.57
N LEU A 112 -0.18 3.97 8.37
CA LEU A 112 -0.34 3.97 9.83
C LEU A 112 -1.82 4.04 10.30
N ALA A 113 -2.72 3.42 9.53
CA ALA A 113 -4.16 3.43 9.81
C ALA A 113 -4.61 2.40 10.85
N ILE A 114 -3.74 1.46 11.22
CA ILE A 114 -4.03 0.40 12.21
C ILE A 114 -3.05 0.57 13.36
N SER A 115 -3.54 0.56 14.59
CA SER A 115 -2.73 0.55 15.80
C SER A 115 -3.14 -0.61 16.72
N MET A 116 -2.17 -1.14 17.45
CA MET A 116 -2.41 -2.08 18.55
C MET A 116 -2.95 -1.32 19.76
N GLN A 117 -3.97 -1.88 20.42
CA GLN A 117 -4.44 -1.38 21.71
C GLN A 117 -3.85 -2.23 22.83
N GLU A 118 -3.47 -1.59 23.94
CA GLU A 118 -3.15 -2.30 25.17
C GLU A 118 -4.44 -2.97 25.68
N ARG A 119 -4.37 -4.27 25.98
CA ARG A 119 -5.47 -4.92 26.71
C ARG A 119 -5.41 -4.41 28.14
N GLU A 120 -6.44 -3.70 28.59
CA GLU A 120 -6.65 -3.51 30.02
C GLU A 120 -6.66 -4.90 30.67
N ALA A 121 -5.74 -5.13 31.61
CA ALA A 121 -5.77 -6.36 32.39
C ALA A 121 -7.12 -6.42 33.09
N SER A 122 -7.97 -7.38 32.73
CA SER A 122 -9.19 -7.68 33.44
C SER A 122 -8.79 -8.14 34.84
N VAL A 123 -8.74 -7.20 35.80
CA VAL A 123 -8.73 -7.54 37.21
C VAL A 123 -10.06 -8.22 37.47
N ASP A 124 -10.00 -9.53 37.60
CA ASP A 124 -11.11 -10.40 37.93
C ASP A 124 -11.63 -9.97 39.32
N LYS A 125 -12.55 -8.99 39.34
CA LYS A 125 -13.24 -8.57 40.56
C LYS A 125 -14.18 -9.71 40.94
N LYS A 126 -13.63 -10.73 41.62
CA LYS A 126 -14.45 -11.69 42.36
C LYS A 126 -15.40 -10.87 43.25
N LYS A 127 -16.69 -10.92 42.92
CA LYS A 127 -17.75 -10.35 43.76
C LYS A 127 -17.68 -11.07 45.11
N PRO A 128 -17.49 -10.36 46.24
CA PRO A 128 -17.73 -10.97 47.53
C PRO A 128 -19.23 -11.24 47.63
N VAL A 129 -19.58 -12.51 47.86
CA VAL A 129 -20.84 -12.91 48.49
C VAL A 129 -20.63 -12.80 49.99
#